data_AF-A0A7V9AS42-F1
#
_entry.id   AF-A0A7V9AS42-F1
#
_cell.length_a   1.000
_cell.length_b   1.000
_cell.length_c   1.000
_cell.angle_alpha   90.00
_cell.angle_beta   90.00
_cell.angle_gamma   90.00
#
_symmetry.space_group_name_H-M   'P 1'
#
loop_
_entity.id
_entity.type
_entity.pdbx_description
1 polymer ?
#
loop_
_entity_poly.entity_id
_entity_poly.type
_entity_poly.pdbx_seq_one_letter_code
_entity_poly.pdbx_strand_id
1 'polypeptide(L)'
;MSDADFTWIDGERLIRYGEGALEDAGRLLSERGFSGFVLLTTERAAEQASGLRKAAAAVLAVPPGPVPDAAAAVHADTRRR
;
A
#
# COMPACT_ATOMS: atom_id res chain seq x y z
N MET A 1 5.52 24.19 -12.32
CA MET A 1 5.72 22.97 -11.51
C MET A 1 6.10 23.45 -10.14
N SER A 2 5.21 23.34 -9.15
CA SER A 2 5.64 23.54 -7.76
C SER A 2 6.59 22.39 -7.40
N ASP A 3 7.56 22.63 -6.52
CA ASP A 3 8.41 21.58 -5.91
C ASP A 3 7.62 20.53 -5.09
N ALA A 4 6.28 20.52 -5.16
CA ALA A 4 5.41 19.75 -4.30
C ALA A 4 5.10 18.32 -4.80
N ASP A 5 5.27 18.06 -6.10
CA ASP A 5 4.85 16.83 -6.75
C ASP A 5 5.98 16.24 -7.60
N PHE A 6 6.39 15.01 -7.30
CA PHE A 6 7.45 14.35 -8.06
C PHE A 6 7.31 12.82 -8.11
N THR A 7 7.99 12.24 -9.10
CA THR A 7 8.31 10.81 -9.15
C THR A 7 9.81 10.65 -9.24
N TRP A 8 10.38 9.84 -8.36
CA TRP A 8 11.80 9.54 -8.33
C TRP A 8 12.04 8.04 -8.42
N ILE A 9 12.98 7.64 -9.26
CA ILE A 9 13.46 6.26 -9.39
C ILE A 9 14.83 6.18 -8.71
N ASP A 10 14.90 5.39 -7.64
CA ASP A 10 16.11 5.15 -6.85
C ASP A 10 16.46 3.66 -6.89
N GLY A 11 17.32 3.28 -7.84
CA GLY A 11 17.58 1.89 -8.18
C GLY A 11 16.31 1.17 -8.59
N GLU A 12 15.92 0.14 -7.84
CA GLU A 12 14.68 -0.62 -8.07
C GLU A 12 13.43 0.07 -7.49
N ARG A 13 13.61 1.13 -6.68
CA ARG A 13 12.51 1.79 -5.97
C ARG A 13 11.84 2.84 -6.85
N LEU A 14 10.52 2.96 -6.72
CA LEU A 14 9.73 4.09 -7.21
C LEU A 14 9.20 4.87 -6.01
N ILE A 15 9.40 6.18 -6.01
CA ILE A 15 8.85 7.09 -5.01
C ILE A 15 7.94 8.07 -5.75
N ARG A 16 6.63 8.01 -5.51
CA ARG A 16 5.65 9.01 -5.95
C ARG A 16 5.24 9.82 -4.73
N TYR A 17 5.44 11.14 -4.80
CA TYR A 17 5.06 12.08 -3.76
C TYR A 17 4.21 13.19 -4.36
N GLY A 18 3.12 13.54 -3.69
CA GLY A 18 2.20 14.58 -4.13
C GLY A 18 0.80 14.38 -3.54
N GLU A 19 -0.05 15.39 -3.70
CA GLU A 19 -1.48 15.25 -3.38
C GLU A 19 -2.10 14.17 -4.27
N GLY A 20 -2.94 13.31 -3.68
CA GLY A 20 -3.56 12.20 -4.40
C GLY A 20 -2.61 11.07 -4.82
N ALA A 21 -1.32 11.09 -4.43
CA ALA A 21 -0.33 10.06 -4.82
C ALA A 21 -0.74 8.62 -4.47
N LEU A 22 -1.55 8.41 -3.42
CA LEU A 22 -2.09 7.08 -3.11
C LEU A 22 -3.00 6.54 -4.21
N GLU A 23 -3.74 7.39 -4.92
CA GLU A 23 -4.66 6.97 -5.98
C GLU A 23 -3.92 6.38 -7.18
N ASP A 24 -2.67 6.79 -7.40
CA ASP A 24 -1.80 6.24 -8.43
C ASP A 24 -1.31 4.81 -8.11
N ALA A 25 -1.41 4.33 -6.87
CA ALA A 25 -0.73 3.12 -6.40
C ALA A 25 -1.07 1.87 -7.24
N GLY A 26 -2.35 1.66 -7.56
CA GLY A 26 -2.79 0.50 -8.35
C GLY A 26 -2.20 0.50 -9.76
N ARG A 27 -2.19 1.68 -10.41
CA ARG A 27 -1.60 1.86 -11.75
C ARG A 27 -0.08 1.64 -11.71
N LEU A 28 0.60 2.26 -10.75
CA LEU A 28 2.06 2.16 -10.58
C LEU A 28 2.52 0.71 -10.35
N LEU A 29 1.75 -0.08 -9.59
CA LEU A 29 2.01 -1.50 -9.41
C LEU A 29 1.81 -2.29 -10.71
N SER A 30 0.72 -2.03 -11.44
CA SER A 30 0.46 -2.69 -12.74
C SER A 30 1.56 -2.41 -13.77
N GLU A 31 2.00 -1.15 -13.89
CA GLU A 31 3.11 -0.74 -14.77
C GLU A 31 4.45 -1.42 -14.41
N ARG A 32 4.58 -1.88 -13.16
CA ARG A 32 5.75 -2.60 -12.64
C ARG A 32 5.58 -4.12 -12.72
N GLY A 33 4.53 -4.62 -13.37
CA GLY A 33 4.30 -6.05 -13.62
C GLY A 33 3.54 -6.78 -12.52
N PHE A 34 2.98 -6.07 -11.54
CA PHE A 34 2.12 -6.70 -10.52
C PHE A 34 0.69 -6.84 -11.04
N SER A 35 0.13 -8.05 -10.96
CA SER A 35 -1.26 -8.32 -11.35
C SER A 35 -2.29 -7.96 -10.26
N GLY A 36 -1.82 -7.62 -9.06
CA GLY A 36 -2.64 -7.28 -7.91
C GLY A 36 -1.80 -7.07 -6.66
N PHE A 37 -2.46 -6.71 -5.55
CA PHE A 37 -1.81 -6.50 -4.26
C PHE A 37 -2.75 -6.82 -3.10
N VAL A 38 -2.15 -7.14 -1.95
CA VAL A 38 -2.85 -7.24 -0.66
C VAL A 38 -2.57 -5.96 0.12
N LEU A 39 -3.62 -5.31 0.61
CA LEU A 39 -3.50 -4.09 1.42
C LEU A 39 -3.40 -4.45 2.90
N LEU A 40 -2.25 -4.17 3.50
CA LEU A 40 -2.07 -4.20 4.95
C LEU A 40 -2.41 -2.81 5.50
N THR A 41 -3.44 -2.71 6.35
CA THR A 41 -3.89 -1.39 6.85
C THR A 41 -4.54 -1.51 8.23
N THR A 42 -4.79 -0.36 8.87
CA THR A 42 -5.64 -0.28 10.07
C THR A 42 -7.03 0.21 9.67
N GLU A 43 -8.04 0.02 10.52
CA GLU A 43 -9.40 0.54 10.26
C GLU A 43 -9.38 2.05 10.00
N ARG A 44 -8.67 2.80 10.87
CA ARG A 44 -8.47 4.24 10.75
C ARG A 44 -7.88 4.66 9.39
N ALA A 45 -6.87 3.95 8.91
CA ALA A 45 -6.21 4.29 7.65
C ALA A 45 -7.00 3.84 6.43
N ALA A 46 -7.79 2.77 6.55
CA ALA A 46 -8.65 2.28 5.46
C ALA A 46 -9.70 3.31 5.03
N GLU A 47 -10.19 4.13 5.95
CA GLU A 47 -11.15 5.22 5.66
C GLU A 47 -10.54 6.32 4.79
N GLN A 48 -9.25 6.60 4.97
CA GLN A 48 -8.52 7.63 4.22
C GLN A 48 -8.14 7.18 2.80
N ALA A 49 -8.19 5.88 2.53
CA ALA A 49 -7.71 5.27 1.29
C ALA A 49 -8.76 4.33 0.67
N SER A 50 -10.02 4.78 0.60
CA SER A 50 -11.14 3.96 0.12
C SER A 50 -10.92 3.41 -1.30
N GLY A 51 -10.22 4.15 -2.17
CA GLY A 51 -9.82 3.71 -3.50
C GLY A 51 -8.89 2.50 -3.47
N LEU A 52 -7.82 2.53 -2.66
CA LEU A 52 -6.93 1.37 -2.49
C LEU A 52 -7.68 0.16 -1.92
N ARG A 53 -8.55 0.39 -0.93
CA ARG A 53 -9.33 -0.70 -0.32
C ARG A 53 -10.15 -1.46 -1.35
N LYS A 54 -10.73 -0.75 -2.34
CA LYS A 54 -11.50 -1.35 -3.44
C LYS A 54 -10.62 -2.02 -4.49
N ALA A 55 -9.44 -1.49 -4.74
CA ALA A 55 -8.52 -2.02 -5.74
C ALA A 55 -7.71 -3.24 -5.25
N ALA A 56 -7.56 -3.41 -3.94
CA ALA A 56 -6.82 -4.52 -3.36
C ALA A 56 -7.53 -5.87 -3.58
N ALA A 57 -6.75 -6.90 -3.87
CA ALA A 57 -7.27 -8.27 -3.98
C ALA A 57 -7.74 -8.82 -2.61
N ALA A 58 -7.10 -8.35 -1.54
CA ALA A 58 -7.51 -8.60 -0.16
C ALA A 58 -7.05 -7.44 0.74
N VAL A 59 -7.73 -7.28 1.86
CA VAL A 59 -7.38 -6.27 2.89
C VAL A 59 -7.17 -7.00 4.21
N LEU A 60 -5.99 -6.86 4.79
CA LEU A 60 -5.64 -7.42 6.08
C LEU A 60 -5.55 -6.31 7.12
N ALA A 61 -6.36 -6.44 8.17
CA ALA A 61 -6.30 -5.53 9.31
C ALA A 61 -5.03 -5.83 10.13
N VAL A 62 -4.16 -4.83 10.24
CA VAL A 62 -2.97 -4.90 11.08
C VAL A 62 -3.38 -4.61 12.52
N PRO A 63 -3.13 -5.54 13.47
CA PRO A 63 -3.48 -5.30 14.87
C PRO A 63 -2.61 -4.18 15.47
N PRO A 64 -3.11 -3.48 16.50
CA PRO A 64 -2.28 -2.53 17.24
C PRO A 64 -1.20 -3.27 18.02
N GLY A 65 -0.07 -2.60 18.27
CA GLY A 65 1.01 -3.12 19.10
C GLY A 65 2.40 -2.90 18.50
N PRO A 66 3.44 -3.50 19.10
CA PRO A 66 4.79 -3.46 18.57
C PRO A 66 4.85 -4.04 17.15
N VAL A 67 5.66 -3.42 16.29
CA VAL A 67 5.83 -3.83 14.88
C VAL A 67 6.19 -5.32 14.73
N PRO A 68 7.09 -5.91 15.54
CA PRO A 68 7.40 -7.33 15.41
C PRO A 68 6.18 -8.25 15.60
N ASP A 69 5.36 -7.96 16.61
CA ASP A 69 4.19 -8.77 16.95
C ASP A 69 3.09 -8.61 15.88
N ALA A 70 2.85 -7.37 15.44
CA ALA A 70 1.88 -7.08 14.38
C ALA A 70 2.29 -7.72 13.04
N ALA A 71 3.58 -7.67 12.69
CA ALA A 71 4.10 -8.31 11.48
C ALA A 71 3.96 -9.83 11.54
N ALA A 72 4.26 -10.46 12.68
CA ALA A 72 4.09 -11.89 12.87
C ALA A 72 2.63 -12.33 12.68
N ALA A 73 1.67 -11.57 13.22
CA ALA A 73 0.24 -11.83 13.07
C ALA A 73 -0.21 -11.76 11.59
N VAL A 74 0.18 -10.71 10.87
CA VAL A 74 -0.21 -10.50 9.46
C VAL A 74 0.45 -11.52 8.52
N HIS A 75 1.71 -11.85 8.77
CA HIS A 75 2.45 -12.81 7.96
C HIS A 75 1.85 -14.23 8.04
N ALA A 76 1.32 -14.62 9.20
CA ALA A 76 0.61 -15.88 9.36
C ALA A 76 -0.69 -15.95 8.52
N ASP A 77 -1.36 -14.82 8.32
CA ASP A 77 -2.59 -14.73 7.51
C ASP A 77 -2.29 -14.72 6.00
N THR A 78 -1.21 -14.04 5.60
CA THR A 78 -0.81 -13.94 4.19
C THR A 78 -0.42 -15.30 3.59
N ARG A 79 0.18 -16.21 4.38
CA ARG A 79 0.57 -17.56 3.90
C ARG A 79 -0.59 -18.55 3.76
N ARG A 80 -1.79 -18.23 4.27
CA ARG A 80 -2.97 -19.11 4.19
C ARG A 80 -3.82 -18.86 2.94
N ARG A 81 -3.43 -17.90 2.11
CA ARG A 81 -4.12 -17.49 0.89
C ARG A 81 -3.32 -17.91 -0.33
#